data_AF-A0A957TDF7-F1
#
_entry.id   AF-A0A957TDF7-F1
#
_cell.length_a   1.000
_cell.length_b   1.000
_cell.length_c   1.000
_cell.angle_alpha   90.00
_cell.angle_beta   90.00
_cell.angle_gamma   90.00
#
_symmetry.space_group_name_H-M   'P 1'
#
loop_
_entity.id
_entity.type
_entity.pdbx_description
1 polymer ?
#
loop_
_entity_poly.entity_id
_entity_poly.type
_entity_poly.pdbx_seq_one_letter_code
_entity_poly.pdbx_strand_id
1 'polypeptide(L)'
;MNEPKPRNSGSVKNIQRLVAFLGVFSLLLSQFLVFSQPITEGVIFPPFAWLGVLGVILIIVSQLIPPTPFWERISGGFVFGEKIFWVVAAVLLSGLATGATAVFMSYTRVNYIPVMTVWLLGAVCYLAAFAGRTINLQPEALKAWFVKYRTEIISVLVLMVFAAIVRIYRLGDIPRVLDGAEGLVGMSALNTKNGVLTNPFSLWENFGGVYLQLIYLSMRFFGTTSFGLRLMPALGGILAVPAVYLFARWVGGSRIALMAAIMLAFSHSHIHFSRIVSVAYIQDTWLIPLELYFLISGLVKRESWRTALSGVLLAMHYSIYLTSQIVTGLILIYMVITLVFYRSWFKPRIPQALVFWGGFLIVVMPALYYGYTHPQDFLNRIGTSGTFQSGWLANEIVITGQSAATILAKRVIHAFLSLFYYPAFDFYGAPVPMMSMISSVMFLAGLGISLWRIRNPVYLLLNGYLGGSVVAIGIFATPPSADSYRMLMAIPAAMTMASIGFD
;
A
#
# COMPACT_ATOMS: atom_id res chain seq x y z
N MET A 1 38.76 -13.44 -44.71
CA MET A 1 38.01 -12.22 -44.33
C MET A 1 37.20 -12.55 -43.10
N ASN A 2 37.69 -12.14 -41.92
CA ASN A 2 36.94 -12.26 -40.67
C ASN A 2 36.02 -11.04 -40.57
N GLU A 3 34.71 -11.25 -40.63
CA GLU A 3 33.74 -10.21 -40.29
C GLU A 3 33.99 -9.74 -38.85
N PRO A 4 34.19 -8.44 -38.60
CA PRO A 4 34.26 -7.95 -37.23
C PRO A 4 32.86 -8.03 -36.62
N LYS A 5 32.73 -8.85 -35.56
CA LYS A 5 31.59 -8.78 -34.63
C LYS A 5 31.28 -7.32 -34.31
N PRO A 6 30.00 -6.90 -34.26
CA PRO A 6 29.67 -5.53 -33.92
C PRO A 6 30.24 -5.23 -32.53
N ARG A 7 31.20 -4.31 -32.45
CA ARG A 7 31.64 -3.71 -31.19
C ARG A 7 30.40 -3.07 -30.58
N ASN A 8 29.83 -3.69 -29.56
CA ASN A 8 28.92 -3.00 -28.64
C ASN A 8 29.74 -1.83 -28.07
N SER A 9 29.58 -0.65 -28.66
CA SER A 9 30.14 0.60 -28.15
C SER A 9 29.46 0.89 -26.81
N GLY A 10 29.95 0.26 -25.74
CA GLY A 10 29.52 0.53 -24.38
C GLY A 10 29.95 1.93 -24.01
N SER A 11 29.12 2.93 -24.35
CA SER A 11 29.44 4.32 -24.09
C SER A 11 29.76 4.51 -22.60
N VAL A 12 30.78 5.33 -22.30
CA VAL A 12 31.17 5.68 -20.92
C VAL A 12 30.03 6.33 -20.13
N LYS A 13 28.93 6.71 -20.80
CA LYS A 13 27.70 7.27 -20.23
C LYS A 13 27.16 6.53 -19.01
N ASN A 14 27.31 5.21 -18.90
CA ASN A 14 26.80 4.50 -17.71
C ASN A 14 27.58 4.87 -16.44
N ILE A 15 28.91 4.94 -16.54
CA ILE A 15 29.77 5.41 -15.44
C ILE A 15 29.50 6.88 -15.19
N GLN A 16 29.47 7.71 -16.23
CA GLN A 16 29.21 9.16 -16.09
C GLN A 16 27.88 9.40 -15.36
N ARG A 17 26.83 8.67 -15.72
CA ARG A 17 25.52 8.75 -15.06
C ARG A 17 25.59 8.35 -13.59
N LEU A 18 26.28 7.26 -13.25
CA LEU A 18 26.42 6.83 -11.85
C LEU A 18 27.20 7.86 -11.03
N VAL A 19 28.33 8.34 -11.54
CA VAL A 19 29.17 9.33 -10.85
C VAL A 19 28.43 10.66 -10.69
N ALA A 20 27.72 11.11 -11.72
CA ALA A 20 26.86 12.31 -11.66
C ALA A 20 25.77 12.15 -10.60
N PHE A 21 25.09 10.99 -10.57
CA PHE A 21 24.08 10.70 -9.56
C PHE A 21 24.66 10.69 -8.14
N LEU A 22 25.83 10.10 -7.93
CA LEU A 22 26.50 10.16 -6.62
C LEU A 22 26.79 11.61 -6.21
N GLY A 23 27.18 12.47 -7.15
CA GLY A 23 27.34 13.89 -6.90
C GLY A 23 26.03 14.60 -6.51
N VAL A 24 24.92 14.33 -7.22
CA VAL A 24 23.58 14.82 -6.86
C VAL A 24 23.14 14.29 -5.49
N PHE A 25 23.40 13.02 -5.20
CA PHE A 25 23.10 12.41 -3.92
C PHE A 25 23.88 13.07 -2.78
N SER A 26 25.18 13.32 -2.96
CA SER A 26 26.00 14.05 -1.99
C SER A 26 25.51 15.47 -1.75
N LEU A 27 25.05 16.17 -2.80
CA LEU A 27 24.40 17.48 -2.68
C LEU A 27 23.12 17.40 -1.85
N LEU A 28 22.23 16.45 -2.16
CA LEU A 28 21.00 16.26 -1.40
C LEU A 28 21.30 15.95 0.07
N LEU A 29 22.19 14.99 0.35
CA LEU A 29 22.61 14.64 1.71
C LEU A 29 23.17 15.86 2.46
N SER A 30 24.03 16.65 1.81
CA SER A 30 24.54 17.90 2.35
C SER A 30 23.41 18.86 2.75
N GLN A 31 22.47 19.12 1.84
CA GLN A 31 21.36 20.03 2.09
C GLN A 31 20.43 19.54 3.21
N PHE A 32 20.13 18.25 3.29
CA PHE A 32 19.34 17.69 4.40
C PHE A 32 20.03 17.90 5.74
N LEU A 33 21.33 17.61 5.82
CA LEU A 33 22.09 17.74 7.07
C LEU A 33 22.22 19.21 7.48
N VAL A 34 22.56 20.11 6.55
CA VAL A 34 22.65 21.56 6.81
C VAL A 34 21.29 22.12 7.25
N PHE A 35 20.22 21.82 6.52
CA PHE A 35 18.87 22.33 6.84
C PHE A 35 18.35 21.79 8.17
N SER A 36 18.75 20.57 8.54
CA SER A 36 18.27 19.94 9.76
C SER A 36 18.86 20.56 11.03
N GLN A 37 20.10 21.04 11.00
CA GLN A 37 20.80 21.54 12.18
C GLN A 37 20.38 22.95 12.60
N PRO A 38 20.44 23.28 13.90
CA PRO A 38 20.23 24.65 14.37
C PRO A 38 21.29 25.58 13.78
N ILE A 39 20.91 26.84 13.55
CA ILE A 39 21.83 27.87 13.06
C ILE A 39 22.74 28.27 14.23
N THR A 40 24.05 28.11 14.04
CA THR A 40 25.07 28.55 15.01
C THR A 40 25.73 29.82 14.50
N GLU A 41 25.65 30.90 15.27
CA GLU A 41 26.33 32.16 14.94
C GLU A 41 27.86 31.97 14.93
N GLY A 42 28.55 32.54 13.95
CA GLY A 42 30.01 32.45 13.80
C GLY A 42 30.53 31.29 12.93
N VAL A 43 29.65 30.38 12.47
CA VAL A 43 30.03 29.34 11.50
C VAL A 43 29.97 29.90 10.08
N ILE A 44 31.13 30.19 9.49
CA ILE A 44 31.25 30.71 8.11
C ILE A 44 30.88 29.63 7.08
N PHE A 45 31.23 28.37 7.35
CA PHE A 45 30.96 27.24 6.47
C PHE A 45 30.42 26.06 7.28
N PRO A 46 29.14 25.67 7.09
CA PRO A 46 28.55 24.55 7.82
C PRO A 46 29.34 23.25 7.60
N PRO A 47 29.56 22.40 8.63
CA PRO A 47 30.39 21.19 8.48
C PRO A 47 29.95 20.27 7.33
N PHE A 48 28.65 20.12 7.12
CA PHE A 48 28.10 19.27 6.05
C PHE A 48 28.08 19.93 4.66
N ALA A 49 28.40 21.22 4.54
CA ALA A 49 28.50 21.89 3.24
C ALA A 49 29.67 21.36 2.41
N TRP A 50 30.69 20.75 3.04
CA TRP A 50 31.78 20.04 2.34
C TRP A 50 31.28 18.85 1.50
N LEU A 51 30.22 18.17 1.94
CA LEU A 51 29.57 17.13 1.12
C LEU A 51 28.95 17.72 -0.15
N GLY A 52 28.48 18.96 -0.08
CA GLY A 52 27.97 19.68 -1.24
C GLY A 52 29.07 20.02 -2.23
N VAL A 53 30.23 20.50 -1.73
CA VAL A 53 31.42 20.75 -2.57
C VAL A 53 31.88 19.48 -3.26
N LEU A 54 31.99 18.37 -2.51
CA LEU A 54 32.30 17.05 -3.07
C LEU A 54 31.29 16.66 -4.15
N GLY A 55 30.00 16.90 -3.91
CA GLY A 55 28.94 16.62 -4.88
C GLY A 55 29.10 17.38 -6.20
N VAL A 56 29.44 18.67 -6.13
CA VAL A 56 29.76 19.48 -7.32
C VAL A 56 30.99 18.93 -8.06
N ILE A 57 32.05 18.60 -7.32
CA ILE A 57 33.26 18.01 -7.90
C ILE A 57 32.93 16.69 -8.63
N LEU A 58 32.14 15.80 -8.02
CA LEU A 58 31.74 14.54 -8.63
C LEU A 58 30.93 14.75 -9.92
N ILE A 59 30.03 15.74 -9.95
CA ILE A 59 29.27 16.08 -11.17
C ILE A 59 30.23 16.57 -12.26
N ILE A 60 31.18 17.45 -11.96
CA ILE A 60 32.16 17.94 -12.93
C ILE A 60 33.04 16.78 -13.43
N VAL A 61 33.61 15.99 -12.52
CA VAL A 61 34.44 14.82 -12.83
C VAL A 61 33.68 13.82 -13.70
N SER A 62 32.38 13.63 -13.47
CA SER A 62 31.55 12.75 -14.31
C SER A 62 31.55 13.15 -15.79
N GLN A 63 31.61 14.45 -16.10
CA GLN A 63 31.65 14.95 -17.48
C GLN A 63 33.04 14.84 -18.10
N LEU A 64 34.09 14.76 -17.27
CA LEU A 64 35.49 14.69 -17.70
C LEU A 64 35.98 13.26 -17.94
N ILE A 65 35.17 12.22 -17.67
CA ILE A 65 35.58 10.82 -17.88
C ILE A 65 35.76 10.56 -19.38
N PRO A 66 36.98 10.26 -19.86
CA PRO A 66 37.25 10.13 -21.28
C PRO A 66 36.75 8.78 -21.84
N PRO A 67 36.34 8.73 -23.13
CA PRO A 67 35.95 7.49 -23.80
C PRO A 67 37.16 6.64 -24.20
N THR A 68 37.96 6.21 -23.22
CA THR A 68 39.09 5.30 -23.47
C THR A 68 38.64 3.84 -23.35
N PRO A 69 39.35 2.89 -24.00
CA PRO A 69 39.01 1.46 -23.92
C PRO A 69 38.93 0.91 -22.48
N PHE A 70 39.71 1.50 -21.57
CA PHE A 70 39.65 1.19 -20.14
C PHE A 70 38.29 1.54 -19.54
N TRP A 71 37.81 2.77 -19.74
CA TRP A 71 36.53 3.25 -19.20
C TRP A 71 35.34 2.59 -19.87
N GLU A 72 35.41 2.32 -21.17
CA GLU A 72 34.37 1.56 -21.88
C GLU A 72 34.23 0.14 -21.32
N ARG A 73 35.35 -0.53 -21.03
CA ARG A 73 35.35 -1.87 -20.42
C ARG A 73 34.72 -1.86 -19.03
N ILE A 74 35.05 -0.87 -18.19
CA ILE A 74 34.44 -0.72 -16.86
C ILE A 74 32.94 -0.40 -17.00
N SER A 75 32.57 0.47 -17.95
CA SER A 75 31.20 0.94 -18.17
C SER A 75 30.27 -0.16 -18.68
N GLY A 76 30.84 -1.16 -19.36
CA GLY A 76 30.17 -2.40 -19.76
C GLY A 76 29.99 -3.42 -18.62
N GLY A 77 30.57 -3.16 -17.44
CA GLY A 77 30.44 -4.03 -16.28
C GLY A 77 29.01 -4.09 -15.75
N PHE A 78 28.63 -5.23 -15.16
CA PHE A 78 27.29 -5.48 -14.63
C PHE A 78 26.80 -4.35 -13.70
N VAL A 79 27.67 -3.87 -12.80
CA VAL A 79 27.39 -2.82 -11.80
C VAL A 79 26.90 -1.51 -12.41
N PHE A 80 27.34 -1.18 -13.63
CA PHE A 80 26.96 0.05 -14.34
C PHE A 80 25.74 -0.14 -15.24
N GLY A 81 25.14 -1.34 -15.25
CA GLY A 81 23.89 -1.61 -15.95
C GLY A 81 22.76 -0.70 -15.49
N GLU A 82 21.90 -0.29 -16.43
CA GLU A 82 20.79 0.65 -16.19
C GLU A 82 19.87 0.20 -15.06
N LYS A 83 19.50 -1.08 -15.04
CA LYS A 83 18.67 -1.65 -13.98
C LYS A 83 19.32 -1.53 -12.60
N ILE A 84 20.62 -1.79 -12.50
CA ILE A 84 21.33 -1.72 -11.22
C ILE A 84 21.43 -0.27 -10.76
N PHE A 85 21.76 0.65 -11.69
CA PHE A 85 21.76 2.08 -11.41
C PHE A 85 20.45 2.53 -10.76
N TRP A 86 19.30 2.18 -11.35
CA TRP A 86 17.99 2.56 -10.82
C TRP A 86 17.67 1.93 -9.46
N VAL A 87 18.05 0.67 -9.23
CA VAL A 87 17.91 0.02 -7.91
C VAL A 87 18.80 0.69 -6.87
N VAL A 88 20.06 0.98 -7.20
CA VAL A 88 21.00 1.67 -6.30
C VAL A 88 20.50 3.07 -5.96
N ALA A 89 19.99 3.81 -6.95
CA ALA A 89 19.37 5.11 -6.73
C ALA A 89 18.18 5.02 -5.78
N ALA A 90 17.30 4.01 -5.95
CA ALA A 90 16.17 3.77 -5.07
C ALA A 90 16.59 3.49 -3.61
N VAL A 91 17.61 2.64 -3.42
CA VAL A 91 18.17 2.32 -2.10
C VAL A 91 18.75 3.57 -1.44
N LEU A 92 19.58 4.32 -2.17
CA LEU A 92 20.23 5.52 -1.65
C LEU A 92 19.22 6.60 -1.27
N LEU A 93 18.22 6.87 -2.14
CA LEU A 93 17.18 7.86 -1.85
C LEU A 93 16.29 7.43 -0.67
N SER A 94 15.89 6.15 -0.58
CA SER A 94 15.09 5.67 0.56
C SER A 94 15.89 5.67 1.86
N GLY A 95 17.19 5.35 1.80
CA GLY A 95 18.13 5.48 2.90
C GLY A 95 18.30 6.94 3.36
N LEU A 96 18.41 7.88 2.41
CA LEU A 96 18.45 9.32 2.70
C LEU A 96 17.14 9.79 3.34
N ALA A 97 15.98 9.37 2.83
CA ALA A 97 14.70 9.69 3.46
C ALA A 97 14.61 9.14 4.89
N THR A 98 15.14 7.95 5.14
CA THR A 98 15.21 7.34 6.47
C THR A 98 16.11 8.15 7.41
N GLY A 99 17.33 8.47 6.98
CA GLY A 99 18.27 9.29 7.75
C GLY A 99 17.75 10.70 7.99
N ALA A 100 17.14 11.32 6.98
CA ALA A 100 16.51 12.64 7.11
C ALA A 100 15.34 12.60 8.10
N THR A 101 14.54 11.52 8.09
CA THR A 101 13.47 11.31 9.09
C THR A 101 14.05 11.30 10.51
N ALA A 102 15.09 10.49 10.74
CA ALA A 102 15.79 10.42 12.03
C ALA A 102 16.27 11.79 12.51
N VAL A 103 16.97 12.51 11.65
CA VAL A 103 17.56 13.80 12.00
C VAL A 103 16.50 14.88 12.20
N PHE A 104 15.43 14.88 11.39
CA PHE A 104 14.32 15.82 11.54
C PHE A 104 13.57 15.61 12.85
N MET A 105 13.39 14.36 13.29
CA MET A 105 12.82 14.05 14.60
C MET A 105 13.70 14.58 15.73
N SER A 106 15.02 14.36 15.67
CA SER A 106 15.97 14.83 16.70
C SER A 106 16.02 16.35 16.84
N TYR A 107 15.86 17.09 15.75
CA TYR A 107 15.86 18.57 15.74
C TYR A 107 14.46 19.18 15.66
N THR A 108 13.40 18.38 15.89
CA THR A 108 12.00 18.85 15.93
C THR A 108 11.56 19.64 14.67
N ARG A 109 12.08 19.26 13.50
CA ARG A 109 11.71 19.88 12.22
C ARG A 109 10.30 19.44 11.82
N VAL A 110 9.47 20.39 11.40
CA VAL A 110 8.06 20.12 11.07
C VAL A 110 7.77 19.99 9.57
N ASN A 111 8.67 20.46 8.71
CA ASN A 111 8.47 20.43 7.25
C ASN A 111 9.09 19.17 6.62
N TYR A 112 8.32 18.09 6.53
CA TYR A 112 8.77 16.81 5.94
C TYR A 112 8.60 16.71 4.41
N ILE A 113 8.18 17.77 3.71
CA ILE A 113 8.00 17.75 2.24
C ILE A 113 9.26 17.26 1.50
N PRO A 114 10.49 17.73 1.84
CA PRO A 114 11.70 17.22 1.20
C PRO A 114 11.91 15.71 1.44
N VAL A 115 11.64 15.24 2.66
CA VAL A 115 11.76 13.82 3.03
C VAL A 115 10.80 12.96 2.19
N MET A 116 9.53 13.37 2.11
CA MET A 116 8.53 12.69 1.28
C MET A 116 8.91 12.71 -0.20
N THR A 117 9.41 13.84 -0.70
CA THR A 117 9.82 13.96 -2.11
C THR A 117 10.93 12.98 -2.45
N VAL A 118 11.97 12.91 -1.63
CA VAL A 118 13.08 11.97 -1.83
C VAL A 118 12.64 10.52 -1.69
N TRP A 119 11.77 10.22 -0.73
CA TRP A 119 11.18 8.90 -0.57
C TRP A 119 10.38 8.45 -1.80
N LEU A 120 9.50 9.31 -2.33
CA LEU A 120 8.72 9.04 -3.53
C LEU A 120 9.61 8.93 -4.78
N LEU A 121 10.66 9.75 -4.89
CA LEU A 121 11.66 9.60 -5.96
C LEU A 121 12.38 8.25 -5.87
N GLY A 122 12.70 7.77 -4.67
CA GLY A 122 13.23 6.43 -4.45
C GLY A 122 12.31 5.33 -4.97
N ALA A 123 11.01 5.43 -4.68
CA ALA A 123 10.00 4.52 -5.22
C ALA A 123 9.93 4.58 -6.77
N VAL A 124 9.94 5.77 -7.36
CA VAL A 124 9.95 5.96 -8.82
C VAL A 124 11.21 5.36 -9.45
N CYS A 125 12.39 5.56 -8.86
CA CYS A 125 13.63 4.92 -9.31
C CYS A 125 13.52 3.40 -9.26
N TYR A 126 12.90 2.83 -8.22
CA TYR A 126 12.70 1.38 -8.14
C TYR A 126 11.81 0.88 -9.27
N LEU A 127 10.69 1.55 -9.53
CA LEU A 127 9.79 1.20 -10.64
C LEU A 127 10.48 1.35 -12.00
N ALA A 128 11.27 2.40 -12.20
CA ALA A 128 12.04 2.62 -13.43
C ALA A 128 13.02 1.48 -13.73
N ALA A 129 13.59 0.85 -12.70
CA ALA A 129 14.47 -0.31 -12.85
C ALA A 129 13.78 -1.52 -13.52
N PHE A 130 12.45 -1.62 -13.40
CA PHE A 130 11.68 -2.78 -13.86
C PHE A 130 10.63 -2.47 -14.93
N ALA A 131 10.29 -1.20 -15.17
CA ALA A 131 9.34 -0.78 -16.19
C ALA A 131 9.68 -1.35 -17.59
N GLY A 132 10.97 -1.38 -17.93
CA GLY A 132 11.49 -1.90 -19.20
C GLY A 132 10.87 -1.23 -20.43
N ARG A 133 11.07 -1.81 -21.63
CA ARG A 133 10.33 -1.45 -22.87
C ARG A 133 8.91 -2.06 -22.91
N THR A 134 8.48 -2.68 -21.82
CA THR A 134 7.23 -3.45 -21.72
C THR A 134 5.99 -2.55 -21.76
N ILE A 135 6.12 -1.32 -21.25
CA ILE A 135 5.06 -0.32 -21.29
C ILE A 135 5.21 0.46 -22.59
N ASN A 136 4.47 0.06 -23.64
CA ASN A 136 4.43 0.83 -24.88
C ASN A 136 3.52 2.05 -24.71
N LEU A 137 4.14 3.22 -24.48
CA LEU A 137 3.46 4.51 -24.36
C LEU A 137 3.32 5.25 -25.70
N GLN A 138 3.59 4.59 -26.84
CA GLN A 138 3.36 5.19 -28.15
C GLN A 138 1.88 5.56 -28.34
N PRO A 139 1.56 6.75 -28.89
CA PRO A 139 0.18 7.20 -29.06
C PRO A 139 -0.72 6.20 -29.77
N GLU A 140 -0.20 5.47 -30.77
CA GLU A 140 -0.93 4.47 -31.54
C GLU A 140 -1.30 3.25 -30.69
N ALA A 141 -0.35 2.77 -29.87
CA ALA A 141 -0.57 1.65 -28.96
C ALA A 141 -1.57 2.01 -27.85
N LEU A 142 -1.47 3.23 -27.31
CA LEU A 142 -2.42 3.76 -26.34
C LEU A 142 -3.82 3.88 -26.96
N LYS A 143 -3.94 4.46 -28.15
CA LYS A 143 -5.21 4.57 -28.88
C LYS A 143 -5.83 3.20 -29.13
N ALA A 144 -5.04 2.22 -29.59
CA ALA A 144 -5.51 0.85 -29.79
C ALA A 144 -5.99 0.21 -28.48
N TRP A 145 -5.27 0.41 -27.38
CA TRP A 145 -5.67 -0.06 -26.05
C TRP A 145 -6.98 0.57 -25.59
N PHE A 146 -7.13 1.89 -25.70
CA PHE A 146 -8.37 2.60 -25.37
C PHE A 146 -9.54 2.10 -26.21
N VAL A 147 -9.37 1.96 -27.52
CA VAL A 147 -10.42 1.45 -28.41
C VAL A 147 -10.83 0.03 -28.03
N LYS A 148 -9.85 -0.82 -27.66
CA LYS A 148 -10.08 -2.21 -27.24
C LYS A 148 -10.86 -2.31 -25.93
N TYR A 149 -10.55 -1.47 -24.95
CA TYR A 149 -11.14 -1.52 -23.60
C TYR A 149 -12.19 -0.44 -23.34
N ARG A 150 -12.63 0.31 -24.36
CA ARG A 150 -13.52 1.48 -24.23
C ARG A 150 -14.77 1.19 -23.41
N THR A 151 -15.43 0.05 -23.66
CA THR A 151 -16.67 -0.30 -22.99
C THR A 151 -16.45 -0.55 -21.51
N GLU A 152 -15.38 -1.28 -21.16
CA GLU A 152 -15.00 -1.51 -19.77
C GLU A 152 -14.65 -0.20 -19.05
N ILE A 153 -13.85 0.66 -19.70
CA ILE A 153 -13.46 1.96 -19.16
C ILE A 153 -14.69 2.83 -18.90
N ILE A 154 -15.58 2.97 -19.89
CA ILE A 154 -16.82 3.74 -19.74
C ILE A 154 -17.70 3.16 -18.64
N SER A 155 -17.90 1.84 -18.58
CA SER A 155 -18.70 1.21 -17.53
C SER A 155 -18.14 1.47 -16.14
N VAL A 156 -16.82 1.37 -15.96
CA VAL A 156 -16.17 1.65 -14.66
C VAL A 156 -16.27 3.14 -14.32
N LEU A 157 -16.06 4.05 -15.28
CA LEU A 157 -16.19 5.49 -15.06
C LEU A 157 -17.61 5.88 -14.67
N VAL A 158 -18.62 5.37 -15.38
CA VAL A 158 -20.03 5.57 -15.04
C VAL A 158 -20.33 5.04 -13.64
N LEU A 159 -19.83 3.85 -13.31
CA LEU A 159 -20.00 3.28 -11.97
C LEU A 159 -19.30 4.10 -10.89
N MET A 160 -18.11 4.66 -11.17
CA MET A 160 -17.41 5.58 -10.27
C MET A 160 -18.20 6.87 -10.05
N VAL A 161 -18.88 7.41 -11.08
CA VAL A 161 -19.77 8.55 -10.93
C VAL A 161 -20.93 8.22 -9.99
N PHE A 162 -21.60 7.07 -10.17
CA PHE A 162 -22.66 6.65 -9.24
C PHE A 162 -22.14 6.40 -7.82
N ALA A 163 -20.97 5.77 -7.70
CA ALA A 163 -20.31 5.54 -6.41
C ALA A 163 -19.96 6.86 -5.70
N ALA A 164 -19.54 7.88 -6.46
CA ALA A 164 -19.26 9.22 -5.97
C ALA A 164 -20.54 9.93 -5.53
N ILE A 165 -21.63 9.83 -6.29
CA ILE A 165 -22.93 10.43 -5.92
C ILE A 165 -23.37 9.90 -4.55
N VAL A 166 -23.40 8.58 -4.35
CA VAL A 166 -23.88 7.99 -3.08
C VAL A 166 -22.94 8.23 -1.90
N ARG A 167 -21.66 8.57 -2.13
CA ARG A 167 -20.65 8.80 -1.08
C ARG A 167 -20.42 10.27 -0.76
N ILE A 168 -20.53 11.17 -1.74
CA ILE A 168 -20.24 12.60 -1.57
C ILE A 168 -21.51 13.41 -1.34
N TYR A 169 -22.66 13.01 -1.92
CA TYR A 169 -23.91 13.72 -1.72
C TYR A 169 -24.23 13.84 -0.22
N ARG A 170 -24.36 15.08 0.26
CA ARG A 170 -24.60 15.43 1.67
C ARG A 170 -23.63 14.77 2.66
N LEU A 171 -22.37 14.59 2.28
CA LEU A 171 -21.34 13.94 3.13
C LEU A 171 -21.13 14.67 4.48
N GLY A 172 -21.28 16.00 4.49
CA GLY A 172 -21.24 16.79 5.72
C GLY A 172 -22.47 16.64 6.63
N ASP A 173 -23.62 16.28 6.06
CA ASP A 173 -24.89 16.20 6.80
C ASP A 173 -25.29 14.76 7.19
N ILE A 174 -24.83 13.77 6.43
CA ILE A 174 -25.23 12.36 6.56
C ILE A 174 -23.97 11.49 6.59
N PRO A 175 -23.71 10.76 7.69
CA PRO A 175 -24.50 10.70 8.93
C PRO A 175 -24.53 12.03 9.70
N ARG A 176 -25.63 12.34 10.39
CA ARG A 176 -25.81 13.62 11.09
C ARG A 176 -24.98 13.73 12.36
N VAL A 177 -24.75 12.59 13.03
CA VAL A 177 -23.90 12.52 14.22
C VAL A 177 -22.45 12.44 13.75
N LEU A 178 -21.61 13.29 14.33
CA LEU A 178 -20.15 13.15 14.29
C LEU A 178 -19.77 12.44 15.59
N ASP A 179 -19.33 11.19 15.48
CA ASP A 179 -19.03 10.38 16.66
C ASP A 179 -17.70 10.79 17.31
N GLY A 180 -17.49 10.37 18.56
CA GLY A 180 -16.30 10.73 19.32
C GLY A 180 -14.99 10.30 18.66
N ALA A 181 -14.96 9.15 17.97
CA ALA A 181 -13.78 8.68 17.27
C ALA A 181 -13.52 9.50 15.99
N GLU A 182 -14.55 9.93 15.26
CA GLU A 182 -14.37 10.91 14.17
C GLU A 182 -13.75 12.21 14.69
N GLY A 183 -14.22 12.68 15.86
CA GLY A 183 -13.67 13.85 16.53
C GLY A 183 -12.19 13.67 16.86
N LEU A 184 -11.80 12.53 17.45
CA LEU A 184 -10.41 12.22 17.77
C LEU A 184 -9.52 12.14 16.52
N VAL A 185 -9.99 11.49 15.45
CA VAL A 185 -9.27 11.45 14.17
C VAL A 185 -9.09 12.86 13.60
N GLY A 186 -10.14 13.69 13.65
CA GLY A 186 -10.08 15.09 13.19
C GLY A 186 -9.10 15.93 14.00
N MET A 187 -9.07 15.79 15.32
CA MET A 187 -8.10 16.47 16.19
C MET A 187 -6.67 16.02 15.90
N SER A 188 -6.45 14.72 15.73
CA SER A 188 -5.14 14.16 15.36
C SER A 188 -4.68 14.64 13.99
N ALA A 189 -5.59 14.72 13.00
CA ALA A 189 -5.30 15.31 11.69
C ALA A 189 -4.93 16.80 11.81
N LEU A 190 -5.66 17.60 12.57
CA LEU A 190 -5.32 19.01 12.80
C LEU A 190 -3.96 19.21 13.48
N ASN A 191 -3.51 18.21 14.24
CA ASN A 191 -2.21 18.19 14.88
C ASN A 191 -1.07 17.76 13.94
N THR A 192 -1.30 17.30 12.71
CA THR A 192 -0.20 16.93 11.78
C THR A 192 0.63 18.12 11.30
N LYS A 193 0.26 19.35 11.66
CA LYS A 193 1.04 20.57 11.37
C LYS A 193 2.16 20.83 12.38
N ASN A 194 2.08 20.23 13.58
CA ASN A 194 3.03 20.45 14.67
C ASN A 194 3.34 19.14 15.42
N GLY A 195 4.50 19.05 16.08
CA GLY A 195 4.83 17.90 16.91
C GLY A 195 5.06 16.60 16.12
N VAL A 196 4.85 15.44 16.75
CA VAL A 196 5.27 14.14 16.21
C VAL A 196 4.56 13.78 14.88
N LEU A 197 3.29 14.17 14.74
CA LEU A 197 2.46 13.84 13.57
C LEU A 197 2.81 14.64 12.30
N THR A 198 3.77 15.56 12.37
CA THR A 198 4.37 16.15 11.15
C THR A 198 5.18 15.13 10.38
N ASN A 199 5.69 14.09 11.07
CA ASN A 199 6.39 13.00 10.42
C ASN A 199 5.38 12.11 9.64
N PRO A 200 5.50 11.99 8.31
CA PRO A 200 4.57 11.18 7.50
C PRO A 200 4.58 9.69 7.86
N PHE A 201 5.65 9.21 8.49
CA PHE A 201 5.82 7.81 8.90
C PHE A 201 5.38 7.54 10.34
N SER A 202 4.93 8.59 11.06
CA SER A 202 4.40 8.44 12.41
C SER A 202 3.07 7.69 12.42
N LEU A 203 2.70 7.21 13.60
CA LEU A 203 1.46 6.46 13.81
C LEU A 203 0.70 7.08 14.99
N TRP A 204 -0.63 7.19 14.85
CA TRP A 204 -1.52 7.51 15.97
C TRP A 204 -2.70 6.54 15.97
N GLU A 205 -2.84 5.75 17.03
CA GLU A 205 -3.80 4.63 17.07
C GLU A 205 -3.76 3.76 15.80
N ASN A 206 -2.56 3.62 15.22
CA ASN A 206 -2.24 2.91 13.98
C ASN A 206 -2.85 3.50 12.69
N PHE A 207 -3.45 4.70 12.75
CA PHE A 207 -3.58 5.57 11.59
C PHE A 207 -2.19 6.04 11.18
N GLY A 208 -1.86 5.88 9.91
CA GLY A 208 -0.60 6.35 9.37
C GLY A 208 -0.57 7.86 9.19
N GLY A 209 0.60 8.45 9.45
CA GLY A 209 0.84 9.89 9.37
C GLY A 209 0.44 10.48 8.02
N VAL A 210 0.79 9.81 6.91
CA VAL A 210 0.35 10.23 5.56
C VAL A 210 -1.18 10.31 5.47
N TYR A 211 -1.91 9.32 5.99
CA TYR A 211 -3.37 9.35 5.94
C TYR A 211 -3.98 10.49 6.77
N LEU A 212 -3.46 10.73 7.98
CA LEU A 212 -3.88 11.87 8.80
C LEU A 212 -3.55 13.21 8.13
N GLN A 213 -2.40 13.32 7.46
CA GLN A 213 -2.01 14.51 6.71
C GLN A 213 -2.91 14.75 5.49
N LEU A 214 -3.39 13.68 4.83
CA LEU A 214 -4.38 13.79 3.75
C LEU A 214 -5.75 14.24 4.26
N ILE A 215 -6.17 13.75 5.44
CA ILE A 215 -7.39 14.24 6.12
C ILE A 215 -7.23 15.73 6.47
N TYR A 216 -6.09 16.12 7.04
CA TYR A 216 -5.79 17.53 7.32
C TYR A 216 -5.83 18.39 6.06
N LEU A 217 -5.23 17.92 4.96
CA LEU A 217 -5.25 18.63 3.69
C LEU A 217 -6.68 18.85 3.18
N SER A 218 -7.53 17.84 3.31
CA SER A 218 -8.96 17.95 3.02
C SER A 218 -9.65 19.03 3.87
N MET A 219 -9.46 18.98 5.19
CA MET A 219 -10.01 19.98 6.11
C MET A 219 -9.44 21.39 5.86
N ARG A 220 -8.21 21.49 5.36
CA ARG A 220 -7.60 22.77 4.99
C ARG A 220 -8.27 23.39 3.76
N PHE A 221 -8.61 22.59 2.74
CA PHE A 221 -9.24 23.09 1.52
C PHE A 221 -10.75 23.30 1.65
N PHE A 222 -11.45 22.45 2.40
CA PHE A 222 -12.91 22.47 2.51
C PHE A 222 -13.42 22.93 3.89
N GLY A 223 -12.52 23.44 4.74
CA GLY A 223 -12.80 23.87 6.09
C GLY A 223 -12.81 22.72 7.11
N THR A 224 -12.64 23.07 8.38
CA THR A 224 -12.73 22.15 9.53
C THR A 224 -14.19 21.77 9.81
N THR A 225 -14.78 21.03 8.88
CA THR A 225 -16.19 20.62 8.82
C THR A 225 -16.28 19.10 8.69
N SER A 226 -17.45 18.52 8.97
CA SER A 226 -17.69 17.08 8.75
C SER A 226 -17.44 16.66 7.30
N PHE A 227 -17.71 17.55 6.33
CA PHE A 227 -17.40 17.30 4.92
C PHE A 227 -15.90 17.16 4.70
N GLY A 228 -15.11 18.15 5.16
CA GLY A 228 -13.65 18.12 5.04
C GLY A 228 -13.04 16.89 5.72
N LEU A 229 -13.55 16.52 6.89
CA LEU A 229 -13.12 15.35 7.65
C LEU A 229 -13.40 14.02 6.92
N ARG A 230 -14.59 13.86 6.33
CA ARG A 230 -15.07 12.61 5.73
C ARG A 230 -14.74 12.45 4.25
N LEU A 231 -14.15 13.45 3.60
CA LEU A 231 -13.84 13.36 2.17
C LEU A 231 -12.83 12.26 1.84
N MET A 232 -11.79 12.07 2.66
CA MET A 232 -10.77 11.04 2.42
C MET A 232 -11.30 9.59 2.46
N PRO A 233 -12.12 9.18 3.44
CA PRO A 233 -12.78 7.87 3.38
C PRO A 233 -13.78 7.75 2.21
N ALA A 234 -14.46 8.84 1.81
CA ALA A 234 -15.35 8.84 0.65
C ALA A 234 -14.59 8.58 -0.65
N LEU A 235 -13.43 9.23 -0.83
CA LEU A 235 -12.52 8.99 -1.95
C LEU A 235 -11.98 7.57 -1.93
N GLY A 236 -11.59 7.04 -0.76
CA GLY A 236 -11.19 5.64 -0.61
C GLY A 236 -12.28 4.68 -1.10
N GLY A 237 -13.54 4.96 -0.74
CA GLY A 237 -14.66 4.15 -1.18
C GLY A 237 -14.98 4.25 -2.68
N ILE A 238 -14.65 5.37 -3.34
CA ILE A 238 -14.77 5.55 -4.79
C ILE A 238 -13.63 4.82 -5.52
N LEU A 239 -12.40 4.91 -5.01
CA LEU A 239 -11.22 4.23 -5.55
C LEU A 239 -11.31 2.70 -5.43
N ALA A 240 -12.09 2.20 -4.48
CA ALA A 240 -12.35 0.78 -4.32
C ALA A 240 -13.02 0.17 -5.57
N VAL A 241 -13.88 0.92 -6.26
CA VAL A 241 -14.59 0.45 -7.46
C VAL A 241 -13.62 0.01 -8.57
N PRO A 242 -12.70 0.86 -9.10
CA PRO A 242 -11.75 0.43 -10.10
C PRO A 242 -10.73 -0.60 -9.57
N ALA A 243 -10.33 -0.52 -8.29
CA ALA A 243 -9.40 -1.49 -7.71
C ALA A 243 -9.98 -2.92 -7.66
N VAL A 244 -11.22 -3.05 -7.17
CA VAL A 244 -11.96 -4.32 -7.16
C VAL A 244 -12.23 -4.80 -8.58
N TYR A 245 -12.60 -3.90 -9.50
CA TYR A 245 -12.76 -4.26 -10.90
C TYR A 245 -11.49 -4.90 -11.48
N LEU A 246 -10.32 -4.27 -11.29
CA LEU A 246 -9.04 -4.79 -11.80
C LEU A 246 -8.70 -6.16 -11.22
N PHE A 247 -8.84 -6.32 -9.90
CA PHE A 247 -8.57 -7.59 -9.22
C PHE A 247 -9.54 -8.68 -9.66
N ALA A 248 -10.84 -8.46 -9.59
CA ALA A 248 -11.87 -9.41 -9.99
C ALA A 248 -11.79 -9.75 -11.49
N ARG A 249 -11.40 -8.79 -12.33
CA ARG A 249 -11.15 -9.02 -13.76
C ARG A 249 -10.03 -10.02 -13.99
N TRP A 250 -8.99 -9.97 -13.17
CA TRP A 250 -7.90 -10.93 -13.22
C TRP A 250 -8.33 -12.32 -12.76
N VAL A 251 -9.22 -12.39 -11.77
CA VAL A 251 -9.73 -13.65 -11.20
C VAL A 251 -10.70 -14.36 -12.15
N GLY A 252 -11.71 -13.64 -12.65
CA GLY A 252 -12.87 -14.22 -13.32
C GLY A 252 -13.27 -13.55 -14.63
N GLY A 253 -12.51 -12.57 -15.13
CA GLY A 253 -12.87 -11.84 -16.35
C GLY A 253 -13.80 -10.65 -16.12
N SER A 254 -14.17 -9.96 -17.20
CA SER A 254 -14.85 -8.65 -17.14
C SER A 254 -16.27 -8.70 -16.58
N ARG A 255 -17.01 -9.80 -16.79
CA ARG A 255 -18.38 -9.97 -16.26
C ARG A 255 -18.37 -10.04 -14.74
N ILE A 256 -17.57 -10.95 -14.19
CA ILE A 256 -17.34 -11.08 -12.73
C ILE A 256 -16.82 -9.76 -12.15
N ALA A 257 -15.93 -9.07 -12.85
CA ALA A 257 -15.39 -7.78 -12.41
C ALA A 257 -16.44 -6.68 -12.29
N LEU A 258 -17.29 -6.54 -13.31
CA LEU A 258 -18.33 -5.52 -13.33
C LEU A 258 -19.36 -5.79 -12.24
N MET A 259 -19.77 -7.05 -12.06
CA MET A 259 -20.68 -7.45 -10.99
C MET A 259 -20.08 -7.16 -9.61
N ALA A 260 -18.81 -7.52 -9.38
CA ALA A 260 -18.16 -7.30 -8.08
C ALA A 260 -18.05 -5.81 -7.76
N ALA A 261 -17.69 -5.00 -8.76
CA ALA A 261 -17.64 -3.55 -8.64
C ALA A 261 -19.02 -2.94 -8.36
N ILE A 262 -20.09 -3.42 -9.02
CA ILE A 262 -21.48 -2.96 -8.78
C ILE A 262 -21.91 -3.31 -7.36
N MET A 263 -21.72 -4.57 -6.93
CA MET A 263 -22.09 -5.01 -5.57
C MET A 263 -21.35 -4.21 -4.50
N LEU A 264 -20.07 -3.88 -4.72
CA LEU A 264 -19.29 -3.03 -3.83
C LEU A 264 -19.78 -1.57 -3.83
N ALA A 265 -20.00 -1.00 -5.02
CA ALA A 265 -20.41 0.39 -5.19
C ALA A 265 -21.71 0.71 -4.45
N PHE A 266 -22.65 -0.24 -4.45
CA PHE A 266 -23.97 -0.13 -3.82
C PHE A 266 -24.13 -0.93 -2.52
N SER A 267 -23.04 -1.46 -1.96
CA SER A 267 -23.07 -2.13 -0.66
C SER A 267 -23.38 -1.12 0.45
N HIS A 268 -24.43 -1.39 1.23
CA HIS A 268 -24.86 -0.49 2.31
C HIS A 268 -23.76 -0.30 3.37
N SER A 269 -23.06 -1.37 3.77
CA SER A 269 -21.96 -1.32 4.72
C SER A 269 -20.78 -0.54 4.16
N HIS A 270 -20.39 -0.79 2.91
CA HIS A 270 -19.28 -0.09 2.29
C HIS A 270 -19.59 1.39 2.05
N ILE A 271 -20.83 1.75 1.69
CA ILE A 271 -21.25 3.15 1.58
C ILE A 271 -21.12 3.81 2.95
N HIS A 272 -21.69 3.22 4.01
CA HIS A 272 -21.63 3.78 5.35
C HIS A 272 -20.19 4.05 5.82
N PHE A 273 -19.32 3.03 5.76
CA PHE A 273 -17.94 3.17 6.21
C PHE A 273 -17.06 4.05 5.33
N SER A 274 -17.48 4.33 4.09
CA SER A 274 -16.87 5.39 3.27
C SER A 274 -17.42 6.79 3.55
N ARG A 275 -18.41 6.92 4.42
CA ARG A 275 -19.01 8.21 4.81
C ARG A 275 -18.71 8.62 6.25
N ILE A 276 -17.88 7.85 6.96
CA ILE A 276 -17.35 8.19 8.28
C ILE A 276 -15.84 8.02 8.29
N VAL A 277 -15.14 8.77 9.15
CA VAL A 277 -13.67 8.72 9.24
C VAL A 277 -13.15 7.84 10.39
N SER A 278 -14.05 7.39 11.27
CA SER A 278 -13.74 6.66 12.52
C SER A 278 -12.91 5.40 12.29
N VAL A 279 -12.95 4.84 11.08
CA VAL A 279 -12.27 3.60 10.70
C VAL A 279 -11.48 3.79 9.40
N ALA A 280 -10.18 3.49 9.44
CA ALA A 280 -9.31 3.59 8.26
C ALA A 280 -9.40 2.35 7.33
N TYR A 281 -10.02 1.26 7.78
CA TYR A 281 -10.19 0.01 6.99
C TYR A 281 -10.86 0.23 5.63
N ILE A 282 -11.58 1.33 5.42
CA ILE A 282 -12.12 1.66 4.10
C ILE A 282 -11.02 1.85 3.05
N GLN A 283 -9.83 2.34 3.43
CA GLN A 283 -8.72 2.49 2.49
C GLN A 283 -8.18 1.13 2.01
N ASP A 284 -8.38 0.08 2.80
CA ASP A 284 -7.98 -1.29 2.46
C ASP A 284 -8.81 -1.87 1.30
N THR A 285 -10.02 -1.34 1.09
CA THR A 285 -10.93 -1.78 0.03
C THR A 285 -10.43 -1.43 -1.37
N TRP A 286 -9.47 -0.53 -1.50
CA TRP A 286 -8.81 -0.20 -2.76
C TRP A 286 -7.32 -0.55 -2.78
N LEU A 287 -6.60 -0.39 -1.66
CA LEU A 287 -5.18 -0.73 -1.56
C LEU A 287 -4.95 -2.23 -1.78
N ILE A 288 -5.62 -3.08 -0.98
CA ILE A 288 -5.36 -4.52 -1.00
C ILE A 288 -5.72 -5.15 -2.36
N PRO A 289 -6.90 -4.89 -2.98
CA PRO A 289 -7.18 -5.44 -4.31
C PRO A 289 -6.18 -4.97 -5.37
N LEU A 290 -5.70 -3.73 -5.29
CA LEU A 290 -4.72 -3.20 -6.24
C LEU A 290 -3.34 -3.84 -6.06
N GLU A 291 -2.87 -3.96 -4.81
CA GLU A 291 -1.64 -4.66 -4.45
C GLU A 291 -1.67 -6.12 -4.92
N LEU A 292 -2.75 -6.83 -4.62
CA LEU A 292 -2.93 -8.22 -5.00
C LEU A 292 -3.10 -8.39 -6.51
N TYR A 293 -3.79 -7.47 -7.20
CA TYR A 293 -3.90 -7.47 -8.66
C TYR A 293 -2.52 -7.37 -9.32
N PHE A 294 -1.70 -6.40 -8.91
CA PHE A 294 -0.36 -6.23 -9.46
C PHE A 294 0.56 -7.40 -9.09
N LEU A 295 0.45 -7.94 -7.88
CA LEU A 295 1.18 -9.13 -7.45
C LEU A 295 0.87 -10.33 -8.36
N ILE A 296 -0.41 -10.74 -8.42
CA ILE A 296 -0.79 -11.97 -9.10
C ILE A 296 -0.62 -11.85 -10.61
N SER A 297 -0.96 -10.69 -11.19
CA SER A 297 -0.78 -10.46 -12.62
C SER A 297 0.69 -10.41 -13.00
N GLY A 298 1.55 -9.81 -12.17
CA GLY A 298 2.99 -9.81 -12.34
C GLY A 298 3.63 -11.19 -12.23
N LEU A 299 3.22 -11.99 -11.25
CA LEU A 299 3.69 -13.37 -11.10
C LEU A 299 3.24 -14.24 -12.27
N VAL A 300 1.96 -14.23 -12.63
CA VAL A 300 1.43 -15.06 -13.72
C VAL A 300 2.08 -14.70 -15.07
N LYS A 301 2.14 -13.41 -15.42
CA LYS A 301 2.72 -12.91 -16.67
C LYS A 301 4.25 -12.83 -16.66
N ARG A 302 4.88 -13.02 -15.51
CA ARG A 302 6.32 -12.84 -15.28
C ARG A 302 6.81 -11.42 -15.57
N GLU A 303 5.95 -10.43 -15.34
CA GLU A 303 6.23 -9.01 -15.55
C GLU A 303 6.72 -8.38 -14.24
N SER A 304 8.02 -8.08 -14.14
CA SER A 304 8.64 -7.55 -12.92
C SER A 304 8.16 -6.14 -12.53
N TRP A 305 7.76 -5.29 -13.48
CA TRP A 305 7.25 -3.95 -13.15
C TRP A 305 5.96 -4.01 -12.33
N ARG A 306 5.11 -5.01 -12.59
CA ARG A 306 3.86 -5.22 -11.84
C ARG A 306 4.16 -5.65 -10.42
N THR A 307 5.05 -6.62 -10.23
CA THR A 307 5.41 -7.06 -8.88
C THR A 307 6.19 -5.98 -8.12
N ALA A 308 7.01 -5.18 -8.80
CA ALA A 308 7.64 -3.99 -8.22
C ALA A 308 6.59 -2.99 -7.71
N LEU A 309 5.59 -2.66 -8.54
CA LEU A 309 4.50 -1.75 -8.16
C LEU A 309 3.68 -2.28 -6.98
N SER A 310 3.40 -3.59 -6.97
CA SER A 310 2.73 -4.23 -5.84
C SER A 310 3.52 -4.09 -4.52
N GLY A 311 4.83 -4.32 -4.54
CA GLY A 311 5.68 -4.15 -3.35
C GLY A 311 5.78 -2.70 -2.88
N VAL A 312 5.87 -1.75 -3.82
CA VAL A 312 5.86 -0.31 -3.52
C VAL A 312 4.53 0.14 -2.92
N LEU A 313 3.39 -0.33 -3.46
CA LEU A 313 2.06 -0.02 -2.92
C LEU A 313 1.91 -0.54 -1.48
N LEU A 314 2.31 -1.79 -1.22
CA LEU A 314 2.29 -2.36 0.12
C LEU A 314 3.19 -1.57 1.09
N ALA A 315 4.35 -1.09 0.64
CA ALA A 315 5.21 -0.23 1.47
C ALA A 315 4.54 1.12 1.80
N MET A 316 3.81 1.72 0.85
CA MET A 316 3.03 2.94 1.09
C MET A 316 1.84 2.68 2.03
N HIS A 317 1.22 1.48 1.97
CA HIS A 317 0.12 1.09 2.85
C HIS A 317 0.50 1.14 4.34
N TYR A 318 1.77 0.89 4.70
CA TYR A 318 2.29 1.09 6.08
C TYR A 318 2.17 2.53 6.59
N SER A 319 2.11 3.52 5.70
CA SER A 319 1.88 4.93 6.06
C SER A 319 0.40 5.33 6.00
N ILE A 320 -0.49 4.38 5.71
CA ILE A 320 -1.94 4.59 5.70
C ILE A 320 -2.59 3.91 6.91
N TYR A 321 -2.40 2.60 7.07
CA TYR A 321 -3.03 1.85 8.15
C TYR A 321 -2.33 0.53 8.51
N LEU A 322 -2.58 0.05 9.74
CA LEU A 322 -1.97 -1.15 10.34
C LEU A 322 -2.12 -2.42 9.51
N THR A 323 -3.21 -2.54 8.75
CA THR A 323 -3.57 -3.76 8.00
C THR A 323 -2.52 -4.16 6.96
N SER A 324 -1.63 -3.24 6.57
CA SER A 324 -0.44 -3.54 5.78
C SER A 324 0.41 -4.68 6.38
N GLN A 325 0.46 -4.81 7.71
CA GLN A 325 1.17 -5.90 8.41
C GLN A 325 0.50 -7.25 8.13
N ILE A 326 -0.84 -7.27 8.15
CA ILE A 326 -1.64 -8.48 7.83
C ILE A 326 -1.42 -8.86 6.37
N VAL A 327 -1.45 -7.90 5.45
CA VAL A 327 -1.26 -8.14 4.00
C VAL A 327 0.16 -8.63 3.71
N THR A 328 1.16 -8.09 4.39
CA THR A 328 2.55 -8.56 4.29
C THR A 328 2.67 -10.03 4.69
N GLY A 329 2.07 -10.40 5.84
CA GLY A 329 2.01 -11.79 6.29
C GLY A 329 1.25 -12.69 5.31
N LEU A 330 0.11 -12.23 4.81
CA LEU A 330 -0.72 -12.95 3.83
C LEU A 330 0.04 -13.25 2.55
N ILE A 331 0.75 -12.26 1.99
CA ILE A 331 1.55 -12.43 0.77
C ILE A 331 2.72 -13.37 1.02
N LEU A 332 3.41 -13.23 2.16
CA LEU A 332 4.49 -14.14 2.54
C LEU A 332 3.99 -15.59 2.62
N ILE A 333 2.87 -15.83 3.31
CA ILE A 333 2.26 -17.15 3.44
C ILE A 333 1.84 -17.68 2.06
N TYR A 334 1.21 -16.87 1.22
CA TYR A 334 0.87 -17.24 -0.16
C TYR A 334 2.11 -17.66 -0.97
N MET A 335 3.21 -16.92 -0.88
CA MET A 335 4.47 -17.26 -1.55
C MET A 335 5.09 -18.55 -0.99
N VAL A 336 5.03 -18.78 0.33
CA VAL A 336 5.50 -20.03 0.94
C VAL A 336 4.66 -21.22 0.48
N ILE A 337 3.33 -21.11 0.51
CA ILE A 337 2.41 -22.16 0.03
C ILE A 337 2.68 -22.45 -1.45
N THR A 338 2.84 -21.43 -2.29
CA THR A 338 3.12 -21.63 -3.72
C THR A 338 4.52 -22.18 -3.98
N LEU A 339 5.52 -21.84 -3.19
CA LEU A 339 6.87 -22.43 -3.27
C LEU A 339 6.87 -23.93 -2.89
N VAL A 340 6.11 -24.31 -1.86
CA VAL A 340 6.06 -25.67 -1.33
C VAL A 340 5.15 -26.57 -2.17
N PHE A 341 3.90 -26.16 -2.38
CA PHE A 341 2.85 -27.00 -3.00
C PHE A 341 2.68 -26.77 -4.50
N TYR A 342 3.14 -25.62 -5.03
CA TYR A 342 3.02 -25.25 -6.45
C TYR A 342 4.41 -24.99 -7.06
N ARG A 343 5.42 -25.76 -6.61
CA ARG A 343 6.84 -25.51 -6.89
C ARG A 343 7.18 -25.35 -8.36
N SER A 344 6.58 -26.16 -9.25
CA SER A 344 6.80 -26.07 -10.70
C SER A 344 6.29 -24.76 -11.30
N TRP A 345 5.20 -24.23 -10.74
CA TRP A 345 4.65 -22.93 -11.12
C TRP A 345 5.45 -21.78 -10.49
N PHE A 346 5.84 -21.87 -9.22
CA PHE A 346 6.47 -20.75 -8.52
C PHE A 346 7.96 -20.57 -8.84
N LYS A 347 8.73 -21.65 -9.05
CA LYS A 347 10.19 -21.57 -9.32
C LYS A 347 10.56 -20.59 -10.44
N PRO A 348 9.91 -20.61 -11.62
CA PRO A 348 10.20 -19.64 -12.68
C PRO A 348 9.80 -18.19 -12.38
N ARG A 349 9.10 -17.96 -11.26
CA ARG A 349 8.56 -16.66 -10.82
C ARG A 349 9.30 -16.08 -9.62
N ILE A 350 10.33 -16.77 -9.12
CA ILE A 350 11.20 -16.30 -8.04
C ILE A 350 11.77 -14.91 -8.36
N PRO A 351 12.24 -14.59 -9.59
CA PRO A 351 12.72 -13.24 -9.89
C PRO A 351 11.66 -12.17 -9.62
N GLN A 352 10.40 -12.40 -10.02
CA GLN A 352 9.31 -11.45 -9.81
C GLN A 352 8.94 -11.34 -8.32
N ALA A 353 9.00 -12.44 -7.57
CA ALA A 353 8.83 -12.42 -6.12
C ALA A 353 9.95 -11.63 -5.41
N LEU A 354 11.21 -11.78 -5.83
CA LEU A 354 12.33 -10.99 -5.31
C LEU A 354 12.19 -9.50 -5.66
N VAL A 355 11.63 -9.18 -6.83
CA VAL A 355 11.32 -7.79 -7.21
C VAL A 355 10.19 -7.21 -6.37
N PHE A 356 9.17 -8.00 -6.02
CA PHE A 356 8.17 -7.57 -5.06
C PHE A 356 8.81 -7.21 -3.70
N TRP A 357 9.58 -8.14 -3.13
CA TRP A 357 10.20 -7.93 -1.82
C TRP A 357 11.26 -6.82 -1.85
N GLY A 358 12.01 -6.68 -2.93
CA GLY A 358 12.96 -5.57 -3.08
C GLY A 358 12.25 -4.21 -3.08
N GLY A 359 11.13 -4.08 -3.79
CA GLY A 359 10.36 -2.84 -3.82
C GLY A 359 9.76 -2.51 -2.46
N PHE A 360 9.18 -3.52 -1.81
CA PHE A 360 8.66 -3.41 -0.45
C PHE A 360 9.76 -2.97 0.53
N LEU A 361 10.84 -3.74 0.65
CA LEU A 361 11.89 -3.51 1.65
C LEU A 361 12.62 -2.18 1.47
N ILE A 362 12.81 -1.71 0.23
CA ILE A 362 13.46 -0.42 -0.05
C ILE A 362 12.54 0.74 0.34
N VAL A 363 11.26 0.70 -0.07
CA VAL A 363 10.35 1.83 0.13
C VAL A 363 9.83 1.90 1.57
N VAL A 364 9.69 0.77 2.26
CA VAL A 364 9.16 0.74 3.64
C VAL A 364 10.19 1.22 4.68
N MET A 365 11.46 1.42 4.31
CA MET A 365 12.55 1.72 5.25
C MET A 365 12.25 2.86 6.26
N PRO A 366 11.73 4.04 5.85
CA PRO A 366 11.47 5.11 6.82
C PRO A 366 10.36 4.76 7.82
N ALA A 367 9.34 4.02 7.37
CA ALA A 367 8.26 3.54 8.23
C ALA A 367 8.74 2.47 9.22
N LEU A 368 9.59 1.54 8.77
CA LEU A 368 10.21 0.56 9.67
C LEU A 368 11.16 1.23 10.67
N TYR A 369 11.91 2.25 10.26
CA TYR A 369 12.75 3.03 11.18
C TYR A 369 11.91 3.74 12.25
N TYR A 370 10.80 4.38 11.88
CA TYR A 370 9.87 4.96 12.85
C TYR A 370 9.34 3.89 13.80
N GLY A 371 8.82 2.77 13.27
CA GLY A 371 8.29 1.68 14.09
C GLY A 371 9.33 1.06 15.02
N TYR A 372 10.59 0.97 14.61
CA TYR A 372 11.69 0.48 15.44
C TYR A 372 12.04 1.44 16.59
N THR A 373 12.01 2.75 16.33
CA THR A 373 12.30 3.77 17.34
C THR A 373 11.09 4.10 18.23
N HIS A 374 9.87 3.78 17.78
CA HIS A 374 8.60 4.03 18.47
C HIS A 374 7.75 2.73 18.52
N PRO A 375 8.26 1.65 19.14
CA PRO A 375 7.59 0.35 19.14
C PRO A 375 6.20 0.40 19.79
N GLN A 376 6.00 1.28 20.77
CA GLN A 376 4.70 1.49 21.42
C GLN A 376 3.62 2.02 20.47
N ASP A 377 4.00 2.87 19.50
CA ASP A 377 3.06 3.41 18.50
C ASP A 377 2.76 2.35 17.44
N PHE A 378 3.79 1.60 17.03
CA PHE A 378 3.68 0.53 16.03
C PHE A 378 2.85 -0.67 16.52
N LEU A 379 2.92 -0.98 17.81
CA LEU A 379 2.18 -2.06 18.45
C LEU A 379 0.93 -1.55 19.19
N ASN A 380 0.53 -0.29 19.02
CA ASN A 380 -0.49 0.34 19.86
C ASN A 380 -1.82 -0.44 19.86
N ARG A 381 -2.35 -0.84 18.69
CA ARG A 381 -3.63 -1.62 18.64
C ARG A 381 -3.49 -2.97 19.31
N ILE A 382 -2.35 -3.63 19.06
CA ILE A 382 -2.08 -4.96 19.56
C ILE A 382 -1.95 -4.91 21.08
N GLY A 383 -1.25 -3.92 21.62
CA GLY A 383 -1.10 -3.73 23.07
C GLY A 383 -2.41 -3.39 23.78
N THR A 384 -3.22 -2.50 23.21
CA THR A 384 -4.45 -2.00 23.86
C THR A 384 -5.68 -2.88 23.63
N SER A 385 -5.81 -3.51 22.47
CA SER A 385 -7.02 -4.27 22.07
C SER A 385 -6.69 -5.60 21.38
N GLY A 386 -5.44 -6.08 21.48
CA GLY A 386 -5.04 -7.38 20.96
C GLY A 386 -5.53 -8.51 21.87
N THR A 387 -5.95 -9.62 21.26
CA THR A 387 -6.53 -10.79 21.94
C THR A 387 -5.65 -11.33 23.08
N PHE A 388 -4.33 -11.32 22.88
CA PHE A 388 -3.38 -11.89 23.83
C PHE A 388 -2.79 -10.83 24.76
N GLN A 389 -2.30 -9.73 24.21
CA GLN A 389 -1.50 -8.73 24.90
C GLN A 389 -2.33 -7.91 25.90
N SER A 390 -3.62 -7.70 25.63
CA SER A 390 -4.53 -7.00 26.55
C SER A 390 -4.96 -7.85 27.75
N GLY A 391 -4.62 -9.14 27.77
CA GLY A 391 -5.14 -10.10 28.75
C GLY A 391 -6.58 -10.57 28.47
N TRP A 392 -7.21 -10.10 27.38
CA TRP A 392 -8.59 -10.46 27.03
C TRP A 392 -8.82 -11.97 26.97
N LEU A 393 -7.95 -12.73 26.27
CA LEU A 393 -8.10 -14.18 26.17
C LEU A 393 -7.98 -14.89 27.53
N ALA A 394 -7.05 -14.44 28.39
CA ALA A 394 -6.89 -15.02 29.72
C ALA A 394 -8.13 -14.79 30.58
N ASN A 395 -8.69 -13.58 30.54
CA ASN A 395 -9.93 -13.25 31.25
C ASN A 395 -11.12 -14.05 30.69
N GLU A 396 -11.23 -14.19 29.37
CA GLU A 396 -12.32 -14.93 28.73
C GLU A 396 -12.28 -16.43 29.06
N ILE A 397 -11.09 -17.01 29.21
CA ILE A 397 -10.91 -18.39 29.69
C ILE A 397 -11.48 -18.54 31.11
N VAL A 398 -11.18 -17.59 32.00
CA VAL A 398 -11.68 -17.60 33.38
C VAL A 398 -13.20 -17.41 33.43
N ILE A 399 -13.74 -16.46 32.65
CA ILE A 399 -15.17 -16.13 32.63
C ILE A 399 -16.00 -17.28 32.05
N THR A 400 -15.55 -17.89 30.96
CA THR A 400 -16.35 -18.88 30.22
C THR A 400 -16.06 -20.32 30.60
N GLY A 401 -14.94 -20.58 31.28
CA GLY A 401 -14.42 -21.94 31.54
C GLY A 401 -13.97 -22.69 30.28
N GLN A 402 -13.93 -22.04 29.11
CA GLN A 402 -13.55 -22.68 27.84
C GLN A 402 -12.05 -22.65 27.61
N SER A 403 -11.55 -23.60 26.82
CA SER A 403 -10.15 -23.58 26.39
C SER A 403 -9.87 -22.42 25.42
N ALA A 404 -8.62 -21.96 25.41
CA ALA A 404 -8.14 -20.93 24.48
C ALA A 404 -8.47 -21.27 23.01
N ALA A 405 -8.29 -22.53 22.61
CA ALA A 405 -8.56 -23.00 21.25
C ALA A 405 -10.04 -22.82 20.87
N THR A 406 -10.96 -23.14 21.79
CA THR A 406 -12.40 -22.98 21.55
C THR A 406 -12.78 -21.50 21.43
N ILE A 407 -12.23 -20.63 22.28
CA ILE A 407 -12.49 -19.18 22.23
C ILE A 407 -11.96 -18.59 20.91
N LEU A 408 -10.73 -18.91 20.54
CA LEU A 408 -10.13 -18.43 19.29
C LEU A 408 -10.87 -18.97 18.06
N ALA A 409 -11.30 -20.23 18.05
CA ALA A 409 -12.13 -20.79 16.98
C ALA A 409 -13.45 -20.03 16.86
N LYS A 410 -14.13 -19.74 18.00
CA LYS A 410 -15.35 -18.92 18.02
C LYS A 410 -15.11 -17.51 17.49
N ARG A 411 -13.96 -16.89 17.79
CA ARG A 411 -13.60 -15.57 17.25
C ARG A 411 -13.43 -15.58 15.72
N VAL A 412 -12.72 -16.58 15.18
CA VAL A 412 -12.55 -16.75 13.73
C VAL A 412 -13.89 -16.99 13.04
N ILE A 413 -14.74 -17.84 13.63
CA ILE A 413 -16.12 -18.07 13.15
C ILE A 413 -16.92 -16.78 13.21
N HIS A 414 -16.85 -16.02 14.30
CA HIS A 414 -17.57 -14.75 14.45
C HIS A 414 -17.14 -13.72 13.40
N ALA A 415 -15.83 -13.58 13.16
CA ALA A 415 -15.31 -12.71 12.11
C ALA A 415 -15.84 -13.10 10.72
N PHE A 416 -15.84 -14.38 10.37
CA PHE A 416 -16.44 -14.88 9.13
C PHE A 416 -17.94 -14.59 9.05
N LEU A 417 -18.68 -14.92 10.11
CA LEU A 417 -20.13 -14.76 10.20
C LEU A 417 -20.56 -13.28 10.26
N SER A 418 -19.67 -12.34 10.60
CA SER A 418 -20.00 -10.90 10.54
C SER A 418 -20.33 -10.42 9.13
N LEU A 419 -19.88 -11.14 8.10
CA LEU A 419 -20.20 -10.84 6.71
C LEU A 419 -21.70 -11.03 6.41
N PHE A 420 -22.36 -12.04 7.01
CA PHE A 420 -23.69 -12.46 6.57
C PHE A 420 -24.66 -12.93 7.68
N TYR A 421 -24.26 -12.89 8.94
CA TYR A 421 -25.08 -13.32 10.07
C TYR A 421 -25.11 -12.30 11.21
N TYR A 422 -23.96 -11.92 11.79
CA TYR A 422 -23.93 -11.00 12.92
C TYR A 422 -24.18 -9.54 12.48
N PRO A 423 -24.92 -8.74 13.27
CA PRO A 423 -25.24 -7.36 12.93
C PRO A 423 -24.00 -6.48 12.91
N ALA A 424 -23.94 -5.56 11.95
CA ALA A 424 -22.94 -4.50 11.89
C ALA A 424 -23.33 -3.33 12.80
N PHE A 425 -23.37 -3.59 14.12
CA PHE A 425 -23.85 -2.62 15.10
C PHE A 425 -22.80 -1.55 15.44
N ASP A 426 -21.53 -1.92 15.57
CA ASP A 426 -20.47 -0.96 15.91
C ASP A 426 -20.19 0.01 14.74
N PHE A 427 -19.94 1.30 15.04
CA PHE A 427 -19.81 2.44 14.14
C PHE A 427 -20.91 2.63 13.05
N TYR A 428 -21.77 1.65 12.80
CA TYR A 428 -22.81 1.66 11.79
C TYR A 428 -24.23 1.61 12.38
N GLY A 429 -24.42 0.97 13.52
CA GLY A 429 -25.72 0.89 14.19
C GLY A 429 -26.75 0.06 13.41
N ALA A 430 -26.31 -0.75 12.45
CA ALA A 430 -27.18 -1.53 11.59
C ALA A 430 -27.52 -2.88 12.26
N PRO A 431 -28.81 -3.25 12.38
CA PRO A 431 -29.23 -4.54 12.93
C PRO A 431 -29.07 -5.69 11.91
N VAL A 432 -28.38 -5.44 10.80
CA VAL A 432 -28.18 -6.38 9.69
C VAL A 432 -26.68 -6.64 9.50
N PRO A 433 -26.30 -7.81 8.95
CA PRO A 433 -24.90 -8.10 8.64
C PRO A 433 -24.35 -7.21 7.52
N MET A 434 -23.05 -7.30 7.26
CA MET A 434 -22.38 -6.44 6.27
C MET A 434 -22.86 -6.65 4.83
N MET A 435 -23.34 -7.86 4.51
CA MET A 435 -23.87 -8.24 3.21
C MET A 435 -25.36 -8.51 3.31
N SER A 436 -26.11 -8.16 2.25
CA SER A 436 -27.53 -8.53 2.15
C SER A 436 -27.69 -10.04 1.98
N MET A 437 -28.86 -10.57 2.35
CA MET A 437 -29.20 -12.00 2.16
C MET A 437 -28.89 -12.50 0.75
N ILE A 438 -29.24 -11.72 -0.28
CA ILE A 438 -29.02 -12.07 -1.68
C ILE A 438 -27.52 -12.17 -1.98
N SER A 439 -26.74 -11.16 -1.59
CA SER A 439 -25.29 -11.16 -1.76
C SER A 439 -24.62 -12.29 -0.96
N SER A 440 -25.16 -12.66 0.20
CA SER A 440 -24.66 -13.76 1.03
C SER A 440 -24.86 -15.13 0.38
N VAL A 441 -26.01 -15.39 -0.24
CA VAL A 441 -26.25 -16.64 -0.99
C VAL A 441 -25.24 -16.78 -2.14
N MET A 442 -25.10 -15.71 -2.93
CA MET A 442 -24.13 -15.66 -4.03
C MET A 442 -22.70 -15.84 -3.53
N PHE A 443 -22.35 -15.19 -2.41
CA PHE A 443 -21.04 -15.31 -1.77
C PHE A 443 -20.73 -16.74 -1.34
N LEU A 444 -21.66 -17.43 -0.68
CA LEU A 444 -21.44 -18.80 -0.21
C LEU A 444 -21.29 -19.78 -1.39
N ALA A 445 -22.10 -19.63 -2.44
CA ALA A 445 -21.94 -20.40 -3.67
C ALA A 445 -20.56 -20.16 -4.31
N GLY A 446 -20.17 -18.89 -4.44
CA GLY A 446 -18.88 -18.49 -5.00
C GLY A 446 -17.67 -18.91 -4.15
N LEU A 447 -17.80 -18.90 -2.82
CA LEU A 447 -16.80 -19.43 -1.91
C LEU A 447 -16.60 -20.93 -2.14
N GLY A 448 -17.68 -21.70 -2.28
CA GLY A 448 -17.61 -23.11 -2.64
C GLY A 448 -16.89 -23.36 -3.97
N ILE A 449 -17.24 -22.60 -5.02
CA ILE A 449 -16.58 -22.69 -6.33
C ILE A 449 -15.10 -22.29 -6.24
N SER A 450 -14.80 -21.22 -5.50
CA SER A 450 -13.43 -20.73 -5.29
C SER A 450 -12.56 -21.75 -4.56
N LEU A 451 -13.10 -22.40 -3.54
CA LEU A 451 -12.41 -23.48 -2.80
C LEU A 451 -12.23 -24.72 -3.68
N TRP A 452 -13.22 -25.09 -4.49
CA TRP A 452 -13.08 -26.17 -5.46
C TRP A 452 -11.95 -25.90 -6.48
N ARG A 453 -11.77 -24.62 -6.86
CA ARG A 453 -10.70 -24.16 -7.76
C ARG A 453 -9.39 -23.79 -7.07
N ILE A 454 -9.20 -24.11 -5.78
CA ILE A 454 -8.02 -23.69 -4.99
C ILE A 454 -6.67 -24.13 -5.59
N ARG A 455 -6.66 -25.18 -6.43
CA ARG A 455 -5.47 -25.61 -7.18
C ARG A 455 -4.97 -24.58 -8.20
N ASN A 456 -5.79 -23.60 -8.58
CA ASN A 456 -5.34 -22.46 -9.37
C ASN A 456 -4.75 -21.39 -8.43
N PRO A 457 -3.48 -20.97 -8.60
CA PRO A 457 -2.84 -19.97 -7.74
C PRO A 457 -3.61 -18.66 -7.60
N VAL A 458 -4.40 -18.27 -8.62
CA VAL A 458 -5.26 -17.08 -8.57
C VAL A 458 -6.39 -17.26 -7.56
N TYR A 459 -7.04 -18.42 -7.55
CA TYR A 459 -8.09 -18.76 -6.59
C TYR A 459 -7.52 -19.06 -5.21
N LEU A 460 -6.31 -19.63 -5.13
CA LEU A 460 -5.59 -19.73 -3.87
C LEU A 460 -5.38 -18.35 -3.24
N LEU A 461 -4.97 -17.35 -4.03
CA LEU A 461 -4.81 -15.99 -3.54
C LEU A 461 -6.14 -15.36 -3.12
N LEU A 462 -7.22 -15.57 -3.89
CA LEU A 462 -8.56 -15.09 -3.52
C LEU A 462 -9.06 -15.69 -2.20
N ASN A 463 -8.92 -17.01 -2.02
CA ASN A 463 -9.24 -17.69 -0.76
C ASN A 463 -8.32 -17.23 0.37
N GLY A 464 -7.04 -17.04 0.10
CA GLY A 464 -6.06 -16.49 1.05
C GLY A 464 -6.41 -15.07 1.46
N TYR A 465 -6.89 -14.23 0.53
CA TYR A 465 -7.34 -12.87 0.81
C TYR A 465 -8.51 -12.85 1.79
N LEU A 466 -9.57 -13.62 1.51
CA LEU A 466 -10.71 -13.74 2.42
C LEU A 466 -10.29 -14.40 3.75
N GLY A 467 -9.74 -15.61 3.69
CA GLY A 467 -9.44 -16.44 4.86
C GLY A 467 -8.35 -15.86 5.75
N GLY A 468 -7.30 -15.28 5.15
CA GLY A 468 -6.23 -14.59 5.87
C GLY A 468 -6.76 -13.38 6.64
N SER A 469 -7.68 -12.62 6.05
CA SER A 469 -8.32 -11.49 6.73
C SER A 469 -9.19 -11.96 7.90
N VAL A 470 -10.04 -12.99 7.67
CA VAL A 470 -10.91 -13.60 8.70
C VAL A 470 -10.08 -14.13 9.89
N VAL A 471 -9.02 -14.88 9.61
CA VAL A 471 -8.16 -15.45 10.64
C VAL A 471 -7.41 -14.35 11.37
N ALA A 472 -6.84 -13.37 10.66
CA ALA A 472 -6.11 -12.28 11.31
C ALA A 472 -7.01 -11.48 12.26
N ILE A 473 -8.23 -11.14 11.84
CA ILE A 473 -9.19 -10.41 12.68
C ILE A 473 -9.64 -11.27 13.87
N GLY A 474 -10.04 -12.52 13.63
CA GLY A 474 -10.50 -13.41 14.69
C GLY A 474 -9.42 -13.72 15.74
N ILE A 475 -8.16 -13.87 15.32
CA ILE A 475 -7.07 -14.24 16.24
C ILE A 475 -6.48 -13.02 16.94
N PHE A 476 -6.31 -11.88 16.26
CA PHE A 476 -5.52 -10.77 16.82
C PHE A 476 -6.33 -9.56 17.27
N ALA A 477 -7.63 -9.48 16.96
CA ALA A 477 -8.43 -8.30 17.27
C ALA A 477 -9.63 -8.61 18.18
N THR A 478 -9.88 -7.71 19.14
CA THR A 478 -11.04 -7.72 20.04
C THR A 478 -11.60 -6.29 20.18
N PRO A 479 -12.86 -6.10 20.61
CA PRO A 479 -13.90 -7.09 20.89
C PRO A 479 -14.59 -7.64 19.61
N PRO A 480 -15.46 -8.67 19.71
CA PRO A 480 -16.24 -9.21 18.59
C PRO A 480 -17.21 -8.23 17.91
N SER A 481 -17.76 -7.27 18.65
CA SER A 481 -18.69 -6.25 18.10
C SER A 481 -18.06 -5.44 16.97
N ALA A 482 -16.74 -5.27 17.02
CA ALA A 482 -15.94 -4.51 16.08
C ALA A 482 -15.58 -5.30 14.80
N ASP A 483 -15.92 -6.60 14.70
CA ASP A 483 -15.55 -7.41 13.54
C ASP A 483 -16.13 -6.88 12.23
N SER A 484 -17.33 -6.29 12.27
CA SER A 484 -17.98 -5.74 11.08
C SER A 484 -17.10 -4.72 10.37
N TYR A 485 -16.72 -3.61 10.99
CA TYR A 485 -15.89 -2.61 10.31
C TYR A 485 -14.46 -3.12 10.01
N ARG A 486 -13.92 -4.08 10.76
CA ARG A 486 -12.62 -4.69 10.46
C ARG A 486 -12.68 -5.55 9.20
N MET A 487 -13.79 -6.26 9.00
CA MET A 487 -14.04 -7.11 7.84
C MET A 487 -14.25 -6.33 6.54
N LEU A 488 -14.28 -4.99 6.56
CA LEU A 488 -14.17 -4.16 5.37
C LEU A 488 -12.99 -4.56 4.49
N MET A 489 -11.84 -4.91 5.09
CA MET A 489 -10.66 -5.33 4.32
C MET A 489 -10.91 -6.59 3.48
N ALA A 490 -11.88 -7.43 3.88
CA ALA A 490 -12.23 -8.68 3.21
C ALA A 490 -13.43 -8.54 2.25
N ILE A 491 -14.20 -7.45 2.33
CA ILE A 491 -15.36 -7.20 1.47
C ILE A 491 -15.01 -7.31 -0.02
N PRO A 492 -13.90 -6.75 -0.53
CA PRO A 492 -13.51 -6.93 -1.93
C PRO A 492 -13.42 -8.40 -2.38
N ALA A 493 -12.83 -9.25 -1.54
CA ALA A 493 -12.75 -10.69 -1.80
C ALA A 493 -14.14 -11.31 -1.79
N ALA A 494 -14.96 -10.97 -0.80
CA ALA A 494 -16.33 -11.46 -0.66
C ALA A 494 -17.22 -11.06 -1.86
N MET A 495 -17.13 -9.83 -2.35
CA MET A 495 -17.89 -9.37 -3.53
C MET A 495 -17.39 -10.01 -4.83
N THR A 496 -16.08 -10.27 -4.93
CA THR A 496 -15.50 -11.04 -6.05
C THR A 496 -16.02 -12.47 -6.04
N MET A 497 -16.05 -13.13 -4.87
CA MET A 497 -16.63 -14.47 -4.72
C MET A 497 -18.13 -14.47 -4.99
N ALA A 498 -18.89 -13.51 -4.46
CA ALA A 498 -20.32 -13.39 -4.75
C ALA A 498 -20.60 -13.29 -6.26
N SER A 499 -19.76 -12.56 -6.98
CA SER A 499 -19.88 -12.44 -8.43
C SER A 499 -19.56 -13.76 -9.16
N ILE A 500 -18.62 -14.56 -8.66
CA ILE A 500 -18.35 -15.92 -9.15
C ILE A 500 -19.54 -16.85 -8.90
N GLY A 501 -20.24 -16.71 -7.77
CA GLY A 501 -21.41 -17.53 -7.46
C GLY A 501 -22.66 -17.16 -8.25
N PHE A 502 -22.74 -15.95 -8.79
CA PHE A 502 -23.85 -15.50 -9.63
C PHE A 502 -23.66 -15.80 -11.12
N ASP A 503 -22.42 -15.72 -11.62
CA ASP A 503 -22.07 -16.01 -13.02
C ASP A 503 -22.25 -17.50 -13.35
#